data_AF-A0A960XJU3-F1
#
_entry.id   AF-A0A960XJU3-F1
#
_cell.length_a   1.000
_cell.length_b   1.000
_cell.length_c   1.000
_cell.angle_alpha   90.00
_cell.angle_beta   90.00
_cell.angle_gamma   90.00
#
_symmetry.space_group_name_H-M   'P 1'
#
loop_
_entity.id
_entity.type
_entity.pdbx_description
1 polymer ?
#
loop_
_entity_poly.entity_id
_entity_poly.type
_entity_poly.pdbx_seq_one_letter_code
_entity_poly.pdbx_strand_id
1 'polypeptide(L)'
;RLRCAVEHLCQHRGGICFCVDMDPRWVVKLIKSRRVREMHEYKEHVVNQGLTLLRAHPNIQCMFTTPKLLEAICERVSLADAGIKGVFCGGTQLTRQFHRFAREELLEGKVAFVPTYGNTLMGLACHKPFDPADGYSVIYHAPVPRAMTQVVDPDEPDRVVDYGAVGRVRLTTLTKEFFMPRFLERDEGVRTPPCAAYPWDGVGDVRPFSGFATPIVEGVY
;
A
#
# COMPACT_ATOMS: atom_id res chain seq x y z
N ARG A 1 1.05 14.71 2.11
CA ARG A 1 0.37 14.41 3.40
C ARG A 1 0.95 13.16 4.07
N LEU A 2 1.08 12.02 3.37
CA LEU A 2 1.64 10.79 3.97
C LEU A 2 3.08 10.98 4.52
N ARG A 3 4.00 11.56 3.74
CA ARG A 3 5.38 11.83 4.19
C ARG A 3 5.43 12.54 5.54
N CYS A 4 4.78 13.69 5.66
CA CYS A 4 4.75 14.47 6.91
C CYS A 4 4.10 13.71 8.08
N ALA A 5 3.09 12.88 7.81
CA ALA A 5 2.47 12.06 8.85
C ALA A 5 3.42 10.96 9.35
N VAL A 6 4.12 10.27 8.44
CA VAL A 6 5.12 9.25 8.79
C VAL A 6 6.28 9.88 9.56
N GLU A 7 6.79 11.01 9.09
CA GLU A 7 7.85 11.76 9.75
C GLU A 7 7.44 12.19 11.16
N HIS A 8 6.26 12.80 11.32
CA HIS A 8 5.72 13.18 12.62
C HIS A 8 5.58 11.98 13.56
N LEU A 9 5.02 10.86 13.07
CA LEU A 9 4.85 9.64 13.85
C LEU A 9 6.17 8.98 14.23
N CYS A 10 7.21 9.12 13.41
CA CYS A 10 8.55 8.65 13.70
C CYS A 10 9.17 9.50 14.83
N GLN A 11 9.12 10.83 14.70
CA GLN A 11 9.63 11.77 15.70
C GLN A 11 8.89 11.64 17.05
N HIS A 12 7.56 11.51 17.03
CA HIS A 12 6.76 11.26 18.23
C HIS A 12 7.17 9.98 18.95
N ARG A 13 7.72 8.99 18.24
CA ARG A 13 8.25 7.74 18.81
C ARG A 13 9.75 7.81 19.12
N GLY A 14 10.36 9.00 19.07
CA GLY A 14 11.79 9.21 19.35
C GLY A 14 12.72 8.75 18.22
N GLY A 15 12.20 8.52 17.02
CA GLY A 15 12.96 8.10 15.85
C GLY A 15 13.27 9.23 14.87
N ILE A 16 14.06 8.90 13.85
CA ILE A 16 14.39 9.77 12.72
C ILE A 16 13.87 9.11 11.44
N CYS A 17 13.22 9.90 10.58
CA CYS A 17 12.74 9.45 9.29
C CYS A 17 13.75 9.78 8.19
N PHE A 18 14.09 8.80 7.36
CA PHE A 18 14.90 8.99 6.16
C PHE A 18 14.01 8.88 4.92
N CYS A 19 14.39 9.55 3.84
CA CYS A 19 13.64 9.55 2.59
C CYS A 19 14.60 9.34 1.41
N VAL A 20 14.04 8.81 0.32
CA VAL A 20 14.68 8.78 -0.99
C VAL A 20 13.98 9.76 -1.91
N ASP A 21 14.70 10.29 -2.90
CA ASP A 21 14.15 11.13 -3.95
C ASP A 21 13.60 10.27 -5.07
N MET A 22 12.28 10.22 -5.15
CA MET A 22 11.54 9.49 -6.16
C MET A 22 10.36 10.31 -6.65
N ASP A 23 10.28 10.52 -7.97
CA ASP A 23 9.15 11.12 -8.66
C ASP A 23 8.37 10.04 -9.43
N PRO A 24 7.30 9.47 -8.83
CA PRO A 24 6.47 8.47 -9.51
C PRO A 24 5.77 9.04 -10.76
N ARG A 25 5.60 10.36 -10.87
CA ARG A 25 4.98 10.99 -12.05
C ARG A 25 5.94 10.94 -13.24
N TRP A 26 7.24 11.09 -12.99
CA TRP A 26 8.26 10.91 -14.02
C TRP A 26 8.29 9.46 -14.52
N VAL A 27 8.22 8.49 -13.61
CA VAL A 27 8.15 7.06 -13.96
C VAL A 27 6.96 6.77 -14.87
N VAL A 28 5.77 7.31 -14.55
CA VAL A 28 4.58 7.18 -15.41
C VAL A 28 4.81 7.77 -16.80
N LYS A 29 5.49 8.93 -16.91
CA LYS A 29 5.82 9.53 -18.22
C LYS A 29 6.76 8.63 -19.01
N LEU A 30 7.82 8.09 -18.39
CA LEU A 30 8.76 7.17 -19.05
C LEU A 30 8.04 5.93 -19.59
N ILE A 31 7.15 5.33 -18.80
CA ILE A 31 6.35 4.16 -19.21
C ILE A 31 5.46 4.51 -20.40
N LYS A 32 4.70 5.61 -20.32
CA LYS A 32 3.83 6.06 -21.42
C LYS A 32 4.61 6.38 -22.69
N SER A 33 5.82 6.90 -22.56
CA SER A 33 6.72 7.18 -23.68
C SER A 33 7.56 5.97 -24.12
N ARG A 34 7.33 4.78 -23.56
CA ARG A 34 8.08 3.54 -23.87
C ARG A 34 9.59 3.66 -23.70
N ARG A 35 10.05 4.55 -22.80
CA ARG A 35 11.46 4.76 -22.45
C ARG A 35 11.90 3.79 -21.36
N VAL A 36 11.94 2.51 -21.73
CA VAL A 36 12.12 1.39 -20.79
C VAL A 36 13.51 1.42 -20.15
N ARG A 37 14.55 1.75 -20.91
CA ARG A 37 15.93 1.82 -20.40
C ARG A 37 16.04 2.88 -19.31
N GLU A 38 15.57 4.10 -19.58
CA GLU A 38 15.60 5.20 -18.63
C GLU A 38 14.75 4.92 -17.38
N MET A 39 13.65 4.17 -17.52
CA MET A 39 12.85 3.71 -16.38
C MET A 39 13.66 2.76 -15.49
N HIS A 40 14.38 1.80 -16.08
CA HIS A 40 15.25 0.90 -15.32
C HIS A 40 16.41 1.65 -14.65
N GLU A 41 17.08 2.56 -15.36
CA GLU A 41 18.13 3.40 -14.80
C GLU A 41 17.60 4.25 -13.62
N TYR A 42 16.39 4.78 -13.73
CA TYR A 42 15.74 5.52 -12.63
C TYR A 42 15.40 4.62 -11.44
N LYS A 43 14.87 3.41 -11.69
CA LYS A 43 14.62 2.41 -10.63
C LYS A 43 15.91 2.08 -9.89
N GLU A 44 16.99 1.79 -10.63
CA GLU A 44 18.32 1.51 -10.10
C GLU A 44 18.84 2.66 -9.22
N HIS A 45 18.67 3.89 -9.69
CA HIS A 45 19.05 5.07 -8.93
C HIS A 45 18.31 5.15 -7.59
N VAL A 46 16.99 4.96 -7.56
CA VAL A 46 16.19 4.99 -6.32
C VAL A 46 16.58 3.85 -5.37
N VAL A 47 16.80 2.64 -5.88
CA VAL A 47 17.26 1.49 -5.09
C VAL A 47 18.62 1.79 -4.45
N ASN A 48 19.55 2.38 -5.20
CA ASN A 48 20.88 2.73 -4.68
C ASN A 48 20.82 3.79 -3.57
N GLN A 49 19.88 4.75 -3.64
CA GLN A 49 19.65 5.69 -2.52
C GLN A 49 19.23 4.93 -1.25
N GLY A 50 18.27 4.00 -1.36
CA GLY A 50 17.81 3.18 -0.24
C GLY A 50 18.92 2.32 0.38
N LEU A 51 19.72 1.64 -0.44
CA LEU A 51 20.85 0.84 0.03
C LEU A 51 21.92 1.70 0.72
N THR A 52 22.16 2.91 0.22
CA THR A 52 23.10 3.85 0.83
C THR A 52 22.64 4.21 2.25
N LEU A 53 21.35 4.48 2.44
CA LEU A 53 20.77 4.76 3.76
C LEU A 53 20.90 3.56 4.71
N LEU A 54 20.57 2.34 4.24
CA LEU A 54 20.68 1.12 5.05
C LEU A 54 22.12 0.86 5.51
N ARG A 55 23.12 1.13 4.65
CA ARG A 55 24.54 1.01 5.01
C ARG A 55 25.01 2.08 5.99
N ALA A 56 24.55 3.32 5.80
CA ALA A 56 24.95 4.45 6.63
C ALA A 56 24.31 4.42 8.02
N HIS A 57 23.13 3.81 8.16
CA HIS A 57 22.32 3.86 9.38
C HIS A 57 21.86 2.46 9.80
N PRO A 58 22.62 1.75 10.66
CA PRO A 58 22.31 0.37 11.06
C PRO A 58 21.09 0.23 11.99
N ASN A 59 20.46 1.34 12.41
CA ASN A 59 19.31 1.34 13.30
C ASN A 59 17.99 1.72 12.60
N ILE A 60 17.94 1.63 11.26
CA ILE A 60 16.66 1.73 10.55
C ILE A 60 15.87 0.44 10.82
N GLN A 61 14.70 0.56 11.44
CA GLN A 61 13.89 -0.60 11.85
C GLN A 61 12.61 -0.78 11.03
N CYS A 62 12.20 0.22 10.25
CA CYS A 62 10.99 0.16 9.44
C CYS A 62 11.25 0.74 8.05
N MET A 63 10.61 0.16 7.04
CA MET A 63 10.68 0.64 5.66
C MET A 63 9.27 0.86 5.11
N PHE A 64 9.09 1.96 4.38
CA PHE A 64 7.93 2.18 3.51
C PHE A 64 8.40 2.08 2.06
N THR A 65 7.77 1.20 1.29
CA THR A 65 8.18 0.92 -0.10
C THR A 65 7.01 0.39 -0.92
N THR A 66 7.27 0.05 -2.17
CA THR A 66 6.31 -0.59 -3.09
C THR A 66 6.80 -2.00 -3.46
N PRO A 67 5.96 -2.85 -4.08
CA PRO A 67 6.36 -4.20 -4.47
C PRO A 67 7.66 -4.25 -5.29
N LYS A 68 7.77 -3.40 -6.32
CA LYS A 68 8.90 -3.44 -7.27
C LYS A 68 10.22 -2.96 -6.67
N LEU A 69 10.16 -1.97 -5.77
CA LEU A 69 11.35 -1.52 -5.05
C LEU A 69 11.73 -2.50 -3.95
N LEU A 70 10.75 -3.12 -3.27
CA LEU A 70 11.01 -4.17 -2.29
C LEU A 70 11.76 -5.34 -2.91
N GLU A 71 11.27 -5.87 -4.04
CA GLU A 71 11.95 -6.93 -4.81
C GLU A 71 13.40 -6.53 -5.12
N ALA A 72 13.61 -5.36 -5.72
CA ALA A 72 14.94 -4.93 -6.16
C ALA A 72 15.93 -4.64 -5.01
N ILE A 73 15.43 -4.26 -3.83
CA ILE A 73 16.26 -4.10 -2.63
C ILE A 73 16.62 -5.47 -2.05
N CYS A 74 15.64 -6.38 -1.91
CA CYS A 74 15.84 -7.73 -1.38
C CYS A 74 16.76 -8.59 -2.26
N GLU A 75 16.85 -8.33 -3.57
CA GLU A 75 17.85 -8.94 -4.46
C GLU A 75 19.30 -8.64 -4.05
N ARG A 76 19.54 -7.61 -3.24
CA ARG A 76 20.89 -7.10 -2.92
C ARG A 76 21.26 -7.20 -1.46
N VAL A 77 20.27 -7.23 -0.57
CA VAL A 77 20.48 -7.26 0.88
C VAL A 77 19.33 -7.97 1.57
N SER A 78 19.65 -8.77 2.59
CA SER A 78 18.63 -9.26 3.52
C SER A 78 18.16 -8.10 4.40
N LEU A 79 16.87 -7.77 4.33
CA LEU A 79 16.28 -6.74 5.19
C LEU A 79 16.26 -7.18 6.66
N ALA A 80 16.18 -8.49 6.92
CA ALA A 80 16.28 -9.04 8.27
C ALA A 80 17.67 -8.79 8.85
N ASP A 81 18.73 -9.12 8.10
CA ASP A 81 20.12 -8.92 8.54
C ASP A 81 20.47 -7.42 8.63
N ALA A 82 19.82 -6.57 7.83
CA ALA A 82 19.93 -5.12 7.92
C ALA A 82 19.20 -4.52 9.14
N GLY A 83 18.52 -5.32 9.96
CA GLY A 83 17.85 -4.88 11.18
C GLY A 83 16.42 -4.34 11.00
N ILE A 84 15.83 -4.49 9.81
CA ILE A 84 14.45 -4.10 9.55
C ILE A 84 13.51 -5.06 10.27
N LYS A 85 12.57 -4.51 11.04
CA LYS A 85 11.54 -5.25 11.79
C LYS A 85 10.19 -5.26 11.08
N GLY A 86 9.92 -4.24 10.25
CA GLY A 86 8.66 -4.13 9.53
C GLY A 86 8.76 -3.38 8.21
N VAL A 87 8.02 -3.87 7.22
CA VAL A 87 7.90 -3.26 5.89
C VAL A 87 6.44 -2.92 5.62
N PHE A 88 6.14 -1.64 5.47
CA PHE A 88 4.89 -1.15 4.95
C PHE A 88 4.99 -1.10 3.43
N CYS A 89 4.21 -1.94 2.76
CA CYS A 89 4.22 -2.03 1.30
C CYS A 89 2.94 -1.43 0.74
N GLY A 90 3.06 -0.36 -0.03
CA GLY A 90 1.94 0.34 -0.66
C GLY A 90 1.89 0.11 -2.15
N GLY A 91 0.67 0.11 -2.70
CA GLY A 91 0.43 -0.05 -4.13
C GLY A 91 -0.64 -1.09 -4.41
N THR A 92 -1.26 -0.99 -5.57
CA THR A 92 -2.40 -1.81 -5.99
C THR A 92 -1.99 -3.12 -6.68
N GLN A 93 -0.68 -3.38 -6.80
CA GLN A 93 -0.11 -4.66 -7.25
C GLN A 93 0.04 -5.71 -6.13
N LEU A 94 -0.63 -5.53 -4.99
CA LEU A 94 -0.55 -6.44 -3.85
C LEU A 94 -1.53 -7.62 -4.02
N THR A 95 -1.14 -8.57 -4.86
CA THR A 95 -1.88 -9.84 -5.03
C THR A 95 -1.60 -10.80 -3.87
N ARG A 96 -2.45 -11.82 -3.70
CA ARG A 96 -2.22 -12.90 -2.72
C ARG A 96 -0.89 -13.62 -2.93
N GLN A 97 -0.53 -13.86 -4.19
CA GLN A 97 0.74 -14.47 -4.55
C GLN A 97 1.92 -13.58 -4.14
N PHE A 98 1.85 -12.27 -4.44
CA PHE A 98 2.91 -11.36 -4.01
C PHE A 98 2.96 -11.24 -2.49
N HIS A 99 1.83 -11.21 -1.81
CA HIS A 99 1.76 -11.19 -0.35
C HIS A 99 2.46 -12.41 0.27
N ARG A 100 2.25 -13.60 -0.31
CA ARG A 100 2.97 -14.82 0.08
C ARG A 100 4.46 -14.70 -0.20
N PHE A 101 4.85 -14.38 -1.43
CA PHE A 101 6.24 -14.24 -1.85
C PHE A 101 7.01 -13.21 -1.01
N ALA A 102 6.39 -12.06 -0.74
CA ALA A 102 6.99 -11.01 0.06
C ALA A 102 7.26 -11.47 1.49
N ARG A 103 6.32 -12.21 2.11
CA ARG A 103 6.50 -12.72 3.47
C ARG A 103 7.50 -13.87 3.56
N GLU A 104 7.31 -14.89 2.73
CA GLU A 104 8.07 -16.14 2.80
C GLU A 104 9.49 -15.97 2.25
N GLU A 105 9.63 -15.29 1.12
CA GLU A 105 10.90 -15.20 0.39
C GLU A 105 11.61 -13.85 0.62
N LEU A 106 10.98 -12.72 0.27
CA LEU A 106 11.66 -11.41 0.32
C LEU A 106 12.01 -10.96 1.75
N LEU A 107 11.18 -11.35 2.71
CA LEU A 107 11.29 -11.00 4.13
C LEU A 107 11.63 -12.19 5.02
N GLU A 108 11.90 -13.35 4.41
CA GLU A 108 12.42 -14.57 5.04
C GLU A 108 11.59 -15.09 6.23
N GLY A 109 10.32 -14.71 6.34
CA GLY A 109 9.50 -14.95 7.52
C GLY A 109 9.98 -14.27 8.81
N LYS A 110 11.00 -13.40 8.73
CA LYS A 110 11.65 -12.73 9.87
C LYS A 110 11.20 -11.28 10.06
N VAL A 111 10.74 -10.63 9.00
CA VAL A 111 10.34 -9.22 8.99
C VAL A 111 8.82 -9.11 8.82
N ALA A 112 8.18 -8.26 9.63
CA ALA A 112 6.74 -8.06 9.53
C ALA A 112 6.37 -7.37 8.21
N PHE A 113 5.63 -8.06 7.35
CA PHE A 113 5.06 -7.45 6.15
C PHE A 113 3.69 -6.84 6.46
N VAL A 114 3.49 -5.58 6.07
CA VAL A 114 2.24 -4.85 6.27
C VAL A 114 1.81 -4.27 4.92
N PRO A 115 0.94 -4.96 4.16
CA PRO A 115 0.27 -4.36 3.02
C PRO A 115 -0.48 -3.09 3.43
N THR A 116 -0.48 -2.09 2.57
CA THR A 116 -1.17 -0.82 2.83
C THR A 116 -1.90 -0.33 1.59
N TYR A 117 -3.13 0.12 1.79
CA TYR A 117 -3.96 0.74 0.76
C TYR A 117 -4.21 2.18 1.16
N GLY A 118 -4.03 3.13 0.25
CA GLY A 118 -4.08 4.53 0.62
C GLY A 118 -4.24 5.47 -0.54
N ASN A 119 -4.84 6.62 -0.26
CA ASN A 119 -4.94 7.74 -1.19
C ASN A 119 -4.98 9.06 -0.41
N THR A 120 -4.98 10.17 -1.14
CA THR A 120 -4.92 11.52 -0.56
C THR A 120 -6.10 11.86 0.36
N LEU A 121 -7.28 11.27 0.11
CA LEU A 121 -8.52 11.53 0.84
C LEU A 121 -8.61 10.69 2.11
N MET A 122 -8.25 9.40 2.04
CA MET A 122 -8.34 8.45 3.16
C MET A 122 -7.14 8.53 4.11
N GLY A 123 -5.93 8.78 3.57
CA GLY A 123 -4.69 8.45 4.28
C GLY A 123 -4.29 7.01 3.99
N LEU A 124 -4.05 6.23 5.05
CA LEU A 124 -3.56 4.85 4.96
C LEU A 124 -4.54 3.91 5.68
N ALA A 125 -5.03 2.91 4.97
CA ALA A 125 -5.73 1.74 5.51
C ALA A 125 -4.70 0.62 5.71
N CYS A 126 -4.70 0.06 6.92
CA CYS A 126 -3.78 -1.02 7.28
C CYS A 126 -4.40 -2.37 6.93
N HIS A 127 -3.53 -3.32 6.58
CA HIS A 127 -3.90 -4.73 6.47
C HIS A 127 -4.40 -5.28 7.81
N LYS A 128 -5.39 -6.17 7.78
CA LYS A 128 -5.77 -7.04 8.89
C LYS A 128 -4.51 -7.73 9.44
N PRO A 129 -4.34 -7.91 10.78
CA PRO A 129 -3.25 -8.73 11.29
C PRO A 129 -3.15 -10.06 10.55
N PHE A 130 -1.95 -10.43 10.12
CA PHE A 130 -1.76 -11.57 9.24
C PHE A 130 -2.28 -12.85 9.88
N ASP A 131 -3.16 -13.54 9.15
CA ASP A 131 -3.72 -14.82 9.52
C ASP A 131 -3.55 -15.77 8.32
N PRO A 132 -2.78 -16.87 8.46
CA PRO A 132 -2.65 -17.87 7.41
C PRO A 132 -3.99 -18.44 6.91
N ALA A 133 -5.03 -18.43 7.75
CA ALA A 133 -6.37 -18.88 7.38
C ALA A 133 -7.03 -18.02 6.30
N ASP A 134 -6.59 -16.76 6.12
CA ASP A 134 -7.09 -15.88 5.05
C ASP A 134 -6.55 -16.26 3.66
N GLY A 135 -5.67 -17.26 3.56
CA GLY A 135 -5.07 -17.70 2.29
C GLY A 135 -4.35 -16.55 1.58
N TYR A 136 -3.58 -15.77 2.34
CA TYR A 136 -2.87 -14.57 1.89
C TYR A 136 -3.76 -13.45 1.30
N SER A 137 -5.06 -13.45 1.57
CA SER A 137 -5.91 -12.31 1.18
C SER A 137 -5.38 -11.00 1.78
N VAL A 138 -5.41 -9.96 0.95
CA VAL A 138 -4.97 -8.64 1.38
C VAL A 138 -6.20 -7.82 1.75
N ILE A 139 -6.52 -7.82 3.04
CA ILE A 139 -7.73 -7.22 3.60
C ILE A 139 -7.38 -5.90 4.29
N TYR A 140 -7.91 -4.79 3.79
CA TYR A 140 -7.65 -3.46 4.33
C TYR A 140 -8.83 -2.95 5.14
N HIS A 141 -8.54 -2.34 6.29
CA HIS A 141 -9.52 -1.62 7.09
C HIS A 141 -9.19 -0.12 7.11
N ALA A 142 -10.18 0.69 6.72
CA ALA A 142 -10.04 2.15 6.71
C ALA A 142 -9.83 2.70 8.12
N PRO A 143 -9.12 3.84 8.28
CA PRO A 143 -8.86 4.46 9.58
C PRO A 143 -10.09 5.19 10.13
N VAL A 144 -11.08 4.44 10.62
CA VAL A 144 -12.29 4.97 11.29
C VAL A 144 -11.89 5.66 12.60
N PRO A 145 -12.48 6.83 12.96
CA PRO A 145 -13.60 7.52 12.30
C PRO A 145 -13.20 8.52 11.19
N ARG A 146 -11.90 8.68 10.91
CA ARG A 146 -11.40 9.67 9.95
C ARG A 146 -11.85 9.36 8.51
N ALA A 147 -11.87 8.08 8.15
CA ALA A 147 -12.31 7.62 6.85
C ALA A 147 -13.02 6.26 6.96
N MET A 148 -14.03 6.07 6.14
CA MET A 148 -14.81 4.84 6.04
C MET A 148 -14.84 4.38 4.58
N THR A 149 -14.62 3.08 4.37
CA THR A 149 -14.77 2.44 3.06
C THR A 149 -15.98 1.52 3.08
N GLN A 150 -16.72 1.51 1.99
CA GLN A 150 -17.78 0.55 1.73
C GLN A 150 -17.55 -0.05 0.35
N VAL A 151 -18.01 -1.29 0.15
CA VAL A 151 -18.01 -1.93 -1.16
C VAL A 151 -19.44 -1.89 -1.67
N VAL A 152 -19.67 -1.20 -2.78
CA VAL A 152 -21.00 -0.93 -3.31
C VAL A 152 -21.18 -1.51 -4.70
N ASP A 153 -22.44 -1.72 -5.08
CA ASP A 153 -22.79 -2.10 -6.44
C ASP A 153 -22.27 -1.03 -7.42
N PRO A 154 -21.54 -1.41 -8.48
CA PRO A 154 -21.00 -0.43 -9.43
C PRO A 154 -22.06 0.36 -10.20
N ASP A 155 -23.22 -0.26 -10.47
CA ASP A 155 -24.32 0.31 -11.24
C ASP A 155 -25.36 0.98 -10.32
N GLU A 156 -25.48 0.50 -9.07
CA GLU A 156 -26.33 1.07 -8.03
C GLU A 156 -25.54 1.47 -6.76
N PRO A 157 -24.73 2.56 -6.79
CA PRO A 157 -23.78 2.89 -5.72
C PRO A 157 -24.35 3.15 -4.33
N ASP A 158 -25.67 3.24 -4.18
CA ASP A 158 -26.36 3.33 -2.89
C ASP A 158 -26.45 1.99 -2.16
N ARG A 159 -26.37 0.88 -2.90
CA ARG A 159 -26.46 -0.48 -2.38
C ARG A 159 -25.08 -1.01 -2.02
N VAL A 160 -24.91 -1.41 -0.76
CA VAL A 160 -23.73 -2.15 -0.30
C VAL A 160 -23.88 -3.61 -0.74
N VAL A 161 -22.82 -4.20 -1.31
CA VAL A 161 -22.84 -5.61 -1.73
C VAL A 161 -22.74 -6.56 -0.53
N ASP A 162 -23.06 -7.84 -0.70
CA ASP A 162 -22.94 -8.84 0.38
C ASP A 162 -21.47 -9.15 0.72
N TYR A 163 -21.23 -9.76 1.89
CA TYR A 163 -19.88 -10.25 2.23
C TYR A 163 -19.42 -11.32 1.24
N GLY A 164 -18.15 -11.23 0.83
CA GLY A 164 -17.58 -12.10 -0.21
C GLY A 164 -17.88 -11.65 -1.64
N ALA A 165 -18.80 -10.70 -1.84
CA ALA A 165 -19.07 -10.14 -3.16
C ALA A 165 -18.04 -9.05 -3.53
N VAL A 166 -17.78 -8.93 -4.82
CA VAL A 166 -16.97 -7.86 -5.39
C VAL A 166 -17.86 -6.66 -5.68
N GLY A 167 -17.36 -5.46 -5.39
CA GLY A 167 -17.99 -4.22 -5.82
C GLY A 167 -17.00 -3.07 -5.86
N ARG A 168 -17.49 -1.88 -6.22
CA ARG A 168 -16.66 -0.68 -6.29
C ARG A 168 -16.42 -0.12 -4.89
N VAL A 169 -15.21 0.35 -4.62
CA VAL A 169 -14.89 0.98 -3.34
C VAL A 169 -15.50 2.38 -3.29
N ARG A 170 -16.25 2.66 -2.23
CA ARG A 170 -16.82 3.98 -1.91
C ARG A 170 -16.18 4.49 -0.62
N LEU A 171 -15.50 5.63 -0.72
CA LEU A 171 -14.83 6.31 0.39
C LEU A 171 -15.71 7.43 0.93
N THR A 172 -15.79 7.53 2.26
CA THR A 172 -16.24 8.73 2.96
C THR A 172 -15.14 9.20 3.89
N THR A 173 -14.68 10.45 3.72
CA THR A 173 -13.69 11.06 4.61
C THR A 173 -14.35 12.12 5.46
N LEU A 174 -14.09 12.10 6.77
CA LEU A 174 -14.54 13.10 7.72
C LEU A 174 -13.39 13.45 8.68
N THR A 175 -12.85 14.66 8.53
CA THR A 175 -11.86 15.26 9.44
C THR A 175 -12.39 16.61 9.92
N LYS A 176 -11.72 17.24 10.90
CA LYS A 176 -12.12 18.58 11.38
C LYS A 176 -12.11 19.63 10.26
N GLU A 177 -11.26 19.43 9.26
CA GLU A 177 -11.00 20.39 8.18
C GLU A 177 -11.66 20.00 6.84
N PHE A 178 -12.21 18.78 6.72
CA PHE A 178 -12.65 18.26 5.42
C PHE A 178 -13.73 17.18 5.55
N PHE A 179 -14.77 17.30 4.71
CA PHE A 179 -15.80 16.29 4.55
C PHE A 179 -16.00 15.97 3.07
N MET A 180 -15.86 14.69 2.72
CA MET A 180 -16.12 14.15 1.38
C MET A 180 -17.00 12.91 1.52
N PRO A 181 -18.32 13.03 1.31
CA PRO A 181 -19.22 11.89 1.37
C PRO A 181 -19.18 11.08 0.09
N ARG A 182 -19.23 9.75 0.23
CA ARG A 182 -19.61 8.82 -0.85
C ARG A 182 -18.80 8.97 -2.15
N PHE A 183 -17.53 9.30 -2.05
CA PHE A 183 -16.62 9.37 -3.19
C PHE A 183 -16.38 7.97 -3.76
N LEU A 184 -16.66 7.76 -5.04
CA LEU A 184 -16.40 6.50 -5.71
C LEU A 184 -14.93 6.42 -6.14
N GLU A 185 -14.19 5.51 -5.50
CA GLU A 185 -12.79 5.26 -5.81
C GLU A 185 -12.62 4.69 -7.21
N ARG A 186 -11.36 4.62 -7.66
CA ARG A 186 -11.01 3.98 -8.93
C ARG A 186 -10.67 2.50 -8.77
N ASP A 187 -11.00 1.94 -7.62
CA ASP A 187 -10.68 0.58 -7.23
C ASP A 187 -11.97 -0.22 -6.94
N GLU A 188 -11.91 -1.52 -7.16
CA GLU A 188 -12.87 -2.52 -6.70
C GLU A 188 -12.21 -3.49 -5.73
N GLY A 189 -13.02 -4.17 -4.94
CA GLY A 189 -12.53 -5.18 -4.01
C GLY A 189 -13.66 -6.04 -3.46
N VAL A 190 -13.28 -7.04 -2.69
CA VAL A 190 -14.20 -7.95 -2.00
C VAL A 190 -14.65 -7.32 -0.69
N ARG A 191 -15.96 -7.30 -0.41
CA ARG A 191 -16.44 -6.89 0.92
C ARG A 191 -16.09 -7.97 1.94
N THR A 192 -15.40 -7.59 3.01
CA THR A 192 -14.97 -8.53 4.07
C THR A 192 -15.57 -8.15 5.43
N PRO A 193 -15.88 -9.13 6.29
CA PRO A 193 -16.43 -8.86 7.61
C PRO A 193 -15.40 -8.15 8.52
N PRO A 194 -15.88 -7.53 9.62
CA PRO A 194 -15.01 -7.02 10.68
C PRO A 194 -14.07 -8.07 11.25
N CYS A 195 -12.98 -7.61 11.88
CA CYS A 195 -12.09 -8.47 12.67
C CYS A 195 -11.86 -7.88 14.06
N ALA A 196 -11.23 -8.64 14.97
CA ALA A 196 -11.06 -8.24 16.36
C ALA A 196 -10.36 -6.87 16.53
N ALA A 197 -9.37 -6.57 15.68
CA ALA A 197 -8.66 -5.29 15.71
C ALA A 197 -9.46 -4.14 15.07
N TYR A 198 -10.39 -4.45 14.16
CA TYR A 198 -11.12 -3.49 13.35
C TYR A 198 -12.61 -3.88 13.31
N PRO A 199 -13.44 -3.36 14.23
CA PRO A 199 -14.86 -3.72 14.36
C PRO A 199 -15.76 -3.06 13.28
N TRP A 200 -15.27 -2.94 12.05
CA TRP A 200 -15.99 -2.46 10.87
C TRP A 200 -15.51 -3.21 9.63
N ASP A 201 -16.32 -3.17 8.57
CA ASP A 201 -16.05 -3.86 7.30
C ASP A 201 -14.69 -3.52 6.71
N GLY A 202 -14.04 -4.52 6.12
CA GLY A 202 -12.82 -4.36 5.34
C GLY A 202 -13.06 -4.49 3.84
N VAL A 203 -12.06 -4.10 3.05
CA VAL A 203 -12.02 -4.34 1.61
C VAL A 203 -10.85 -5.25 1.29
N GLY A 204 -11.13 -6.44 0.77
CA GLY A 204 -10.17 -7.46 0.39
C GLY A 204 -9.76 -7.39 -1.07
N ASP A 205 -8.51 -7.77 -1.34
CA ASP A 205 -7.97 -8.01 -2.68
C ASP A 205 -8.24 -6.86 -3.67
N VAL A 206 -8.00 -5.63 -3.20
CA VAL A 206 -8.22 -4.38 -3.93
C VAL A 206 -7.44 -4.37 -5.24
N ARG A 207 -8.10 -3.94 -6.32
CA ARG A 207 -7.54 -3.82 -7.67
C ARG A 207 -8.22 -2.68 -8.45
N PRO A 208 -7.64 -2.22 -9.57
CA PRO A 208 -8.30 -1.25 -10.44
C PRO A 208 -9.71 -1.65 -10.82
N PHE A 209 -10.62 -0.70 -10.76
CA PHE A 209 -12.01 -0.90 -11.16
C PHE A 209 -12.08 -1.23 -12.65
N SER A 210 -12.69 -2.37 -12.96
CA SER A 210 -12.75 -2.94 -14.31
C SER A 210 -13.68 -2.19 -15.27
N GLY A 211 -14.62 -1.39 -14.75
CA GLY A 211 -15.60 -0.65 -15.56
C GLY A 211 -15.05 0.59 -16.28
N PHE A 212 -13.76 0.95 -16.13
CA PHE A 212 -13.17 2.05 -16.87
C PHE A 212 -12.74 1.63 -18.28
N ALA A 213 -13.07 2.45 -19.29
CA ALA A 213 -12.74 2.17 -20.70
C ALA A 213 -11.23 2.17 -21.02
N THR A 214 -10.40 2.82 -20.20
CA THR A 214 -8.96 2.91 -20.41
C THR A 214 -8.21 2.20 -19.28
N PRO A 215 -7.27 1.29 -19.58
CA PRO A 215 -6.43 0.66 -18.57
C PRO A 215 -5.68 1.73 -17.77
N ILE A 216 -5.88 1.71 -16.45
CA ILE A 216 -5.17 2.63 -15.55
C ILE A 216 -3.72 2.17 -15.48
N VAL A 217 -2.80 2.98 -16.01
CA VAL A 217 -1.36 2.79 -15.78
C VAL A 217 -1.07 3.17 -14.34
N GLU A 218 -0.89 2.16 -13.49
CA GLU A 218 -0.47 2.37 -12.11
C GLU A 218 0.99 2.82 -12.07
N GLY A 219 1.22 3.96 -11.42
CA GLY A 219 2.55 4.56 -11.27
C GLY A 219 3.24 4.22 -9.97
N VAL A 220 2.77 3.21 -9.23
CA VAL A 220 3.26 2.92 -7.89
C VAL A 220 4.43 1.94 -7.98
N TYR A 221 5.57 2.50 -8.39
CA TYR A 221 6.90 2.01 -8.04
C TYR A 221 7.37 2.76 -6.81
#